data_AF-A0A8S0FFM7-F1
#
_entry.id   AF-A0A8S0FFM7-F1
#
_cell.length_a   1.000
_cell.length_b   1.000
_cell.length_c   1.000
_cell.angle_alpha   90.00
_cell.angle_beta   90.00
_cell.angle_gamma   90.00
#
_symmetry.space_group_name_H-M   'P 1'
#
loop_
_entity.id
_entity.type
_entity.pdbx_description
1 polymer ?
#
loop_
_entity_poly.entity_id
_entity_poly.type
_entity_poly.pdbx_seq_one_letter_code
_entity_poly.pdbx_strand_id
1 'polypeptide(L)'
;MQKFMSISLPLAILNVPQGAQLILANGMNLELWFQRFYQHLNGVPEVIVSSGVTPVGITEGPYEGKPNPHAWMSPDNALIYVDNIRDAFIKYDPANAQTYQRNADTYKAKITQTLAPLRKQIAELPENQRWMVTSEGAFSYLARDLGLKELYLWPINADQQGTPQQVRKVVDIVKKNHIPARL
;
A
#
# COMPACT_ATOMS: atom_id res chain seq x y z
N MET A 1 18.95 -0.96 -22.76
CA MET A 1 18.19 0.31 -22.82
C MET A 1 16.85 0.09 -22.12
N GLN A 2 16.74 0.47 -20.84
CA GLN A 2 15.49 0.40 -20.08
C GLN A 2 14.62 1.61 -20.42
N LYS A 3 13.50 1.39 -21.12
CA LYS A 3 12.41 2.37 -21.20
C LYS A 3 11.43 2.00 -20.09
N PHE A 4 11.53 2.72 -18.98
CA PHE A 4 10.56 2.65 -17.89
C PHE A 4 9.22 3.20 -18.37
N MET A 5 8.13 2.57 -17.94
CA MET A 5 6.78 3.11 -18.05
C MET A 5 6.72 4.46 -17.30
N SER A 6 6.90 5.55 -18.06
CA SER A 6 6.75 6.91 -17.59
C SER A 6 5.28 7.10 -17.24
N ILE A 7 4.96 7.31 -15.96
CA ILE A 7 3.77 8.10 -15.61
C ILE A 7 4.09 9.51 -16.12
N SER A 8 3.83 9.76 -17.40
CA SER A 8 3.94 11.10 -17.98
C SER A 8 2.80 11.92 -17.44
N LEU A 9 3.04 12.57 -16.31
CA LEU A 9 2.17 13.63 -15.84
C LEU A 9 2.37 14.85 -16.77
N PRO A 10 1.29 15.49 -17.25
CA PRO A 10 1.41 16.77 -17.92
C PRO A 10 2.13 17.75 -16.99
N LEU A 11 2.91 18.67 -17.57
CA LEU A 11 3.73 19.69 -16.88
C LEU A 11 3.02 20.44 -15.73
N ALA A 12 1.68 20.39 -15.66
CA ALA A 12 0.86 20.93 -14.59
C ALA A 12 1.02 20.26 -13.21
N ILE A 13 1.45 18.99 -13.11
CA ILE A 13 1.66 18.31 -11.80
C ILE A 13 3.12 18.41 -11.31
N LEU A 14 4.04 18.89 -12.16
CA LEU A 14 5.44 19.16 -11.79
C LEU A 14 5.60 20.41 -10.91
N ASN A 15 4.52 21.13 -10.64
CA ASN A 15 4.50 22.11 -9.57
C ASN A 15 3.99 21.40 -8.32
N VAL A 16 4.89 21.06 -7.38
CA VAL A 16 4.49 21.17 -5.98
C VAL A 16 3.89 22.56 -5.86
N PRO A 17 2.64 22.72 -5.39
CA PRO A 17 2.05 24.05 -5.27
C PRO A 17 3.05 24.91 -4.49
N GLN A 18 3.52 25.99 -5.12
CA GLN A 18 4.47 26.92 -4.50
C GLN A 18 3.88 27.34 -3.16
N GLY A 19 4.40 26.79 -2.04
CA GLY A 19 3.81 26.94 -0.71
C GLY A 19 3.57 25.66 0.09
N ALA A 20 3.81 24.46 -0.47
CA ALA A 20 3.83 23.24 0.35
C ALA A 20 4.97 23.31 1.37
N GLN A 21 4.63 23.19 2.66
CA GLN A 21 5.58 23.27 3.78
C GLN A 21 6.07 21.90 4.25
N LEU A 22 5.46 20.82 3.74
CA LEU A 22 5.75 19.44 4.10
C LEU A 22 5.31 18.51 2.97
N ILE A 23 6.13 17.50 2.69
CA ILE A 23 5.85 16.41 1.76
C ILE A 23 5.71 15.11 2.56
N LEU A 24 4.65 14.35 2.28
CA LEU A 24 4.43 13.02 2.82
C LEU A 24 4.59 12.00 1.69
N ALA A 25 5.47 11.03 1.86
CA ALA A 25 5.74 9.98 0.88
C ALA A 25 5.57 8.59 1.50
N ASN A 26 5.10 7.61 0.73
CA ASN A 26 4.94 6.25 1.24
C ASN A 26 6.30 5.61 1.51
N GLY A 27 7.27 5.78 0.60
CA GLY A 27 8.52 5.02 0.64
C GLY A 27 8.34 3.59 0.12
N MET A 28 9.15 2.65 0.60
CA MET A 28 9.15 1.25 0.13
C MET A 28 9.30 1.09 -1.39
N ASN A 29 10.01 2.02 -2.05
CA ASN A 29 10.19 2.08 -3.51
C ASN A 29 8.89 2.25 -4.31
N LEU A 30 7.80 2.75 -3.70
CA LEU A 30 6.56 3.03 -4.44
C LEU A 30 6.76 4.19 -5.41
N GLU A 31 7.23 5.33 -4.90
CA GLU A 31 7.35 6.57 -5.69
C GLU A 31 8.78 6.80 -6.20
N LEU A 32 9.36 5.84 -6.93
CA LEU A 32 10.71 5.99 -7.52
C LEU A 32 10.83 7.23 -8.42
N TRP A 33 9.74 7.64 -9.07
CA TRP A 33 9.68 8.86 -9.86
C TRP A 33 9.72 10.12 -8.98
N PHE A 34 9.08 10.07 -7.80
CA PHE A 34 9.01 11.18 -6.87
C PHE A 34 10.37 11.45 -6.23
N GLN A 35 11.18 10.42 -5.98
CA GLN A 35 12.56 10.60 -5.49
C GLN A 35 13.40 11.48 -6.44
N ARG A 36 13.29 11.27 -7.76
CA ARG A 36 14.00 12.09 -8.75
C ARG A 36 13.47 13.52 -8.79
N PHE A 37 12.17 13.69 -8.57
CA PHE A 37 11.55 15.00 -8.53
C PHE A 37 11.92 15.77 -7.25
N TYR A 38 11.89 15.11 -6.09
CA TYR A 38 12.24 15.67 -4.79
C TYR A 38 13.69 16.15 -4.71
N GLN A 39 14.64 15.48 -5.38
CA GLN A 39 16.03 15.95 -5.47
C GLN A 39 16.17 17.37 -6.06
N HIS A 40 15.16 17.87 -6.77
CA HIS A 40 15.13 19.22 -7.33
C HIS A 40 14.32 20.21 -6.49
N LEU A 41 13.62 19.74 -5.44
CA LEU A 41 12.88 20.59 -4.50
C LEU A 41 13.79 20.99 -3.34
N ASN A 42 14.29 22.22 -3.37
CA ASN A 42 15.08 22.76 -2.28
C ASN A 42 14.16 23.29 -1.16
N GLY A 43 14.38 22.82 0.08
CA GLY A 43 13.85 23.45 1.29
C GLY A 43 12.50 22.95 1.83
N VAL A 44 11.88 21.95 1.21
CA VAL A 44 10.64 21.33 1.74
C VAL A 44 10.98 19.99 2.38
N PRO A 45 10.67 19.75 3.66
CA PRO A 45 10.93 18.47 4.31
C PRO A 45 10.05 17.34 3.75
N GLU A 46 10.63 16.15 3.60
CA GLU A 46 9.94 14.89 3.30
C GLU A 46 9.82 14.00 4.54
N VAL A 47 8.66 13.41 4.75
CA VAL A 47 8.42 12.39 5.79
C VAL A 47 7.90 11.11 5.15
N ILE A 48 8.58 10.00 5.46
CA ILE A 48 8.16 8.65 5.05
C ILE A 48 7.10 8.13 6.03
N VAL A 49 5.85 8.06 5.56
CA VAL A 49 4.71 7.72 6.43
C VAL A 49 4.58 6.24 6.74
N SER A 50 5.32 5.37 6.03
CA SER A 50 5.39 3.93 6.31
C SER A 50 6.46 3.53 7.33
N SER A 51 7.18 4.50 7.91
CA SER A 51 8.24 4.22 8.88
C SER A 51 7.72 3.38 10.06
N GLY A 52 8.44 2.33 10.43
CA GLY A 52 8.04 1.39 11.49
C GLY A 52 7.15 0.23 11.04
N VAL A 53 6.68 0.21 9.79
CA VAL A 53 5.98 -0.96 9.24
C VAL A 53 6.96 -2.10 8.96
N THR A 54 6.59 -3.32 9.38
CA THR A 54 7.30 -4.54 8.96
C THR A 54 6.87 -4.93 7.55
N PRO A 55 7.77 -4.92 6.56
CA PRO A 55 7.40 -5.15 5.17
C PRO A 55 7.06 -6.61 4.90
N VAL A 56 6.13 -6.82 3.97
CA VAL A 56 5.89 -8.13 3.34
C VAL A 56 6.69 -8.17 2.03
N GLY A 57 7.47 -9.22 1.81
CA GLY A 57 8.27 -9.39 0.59
C GLY A 57 7.42 -9.76 -0.62
N ILE A 58 7.78 -9.25 -1.79
CA ILE A 58 7.23 -9.71 -3.07
C ILE A 58 7.73 -11.13 -3.34
N THR A 59 6.83 -12.05 -3.68
CA THR A 59 7.14 -13.49 -3.76
C THR A 59 7.43 -14.01 -5.16
N GLU A 60 7.27 -13.19 -6.21
CA GLU A 60 7.54 -13.62 -7.58
C GLU A 60 7.87 -12.45 -8.52
N GLY A 61 8.45 -12.78 -9.67
CA GLY A 61 8.76 -11.83 -10.73
C GLY A 61 10.03 -11.02 -10.51
N PRO A 62 10.28 -9.96 -11.31
CA PRO A 62 11.55 -9.22 -11.32
C PRO A 62 11.83 -8.42 -10.04
N TYR A 63 10.87 -8.39 -9.10
CA TYR A 63 10.96 -7.69 -7.83
C TYR A 63 10.95 -8.65 -6.63
N GLU A 64 11.14 -9.95 -6.85
CA GLU A 64 11.21 -10.95 -5.77
C GLU A 64 12.19 -10.55 -4.66
N GLY A 65 11.77 -10.72 -3.41
CA GLY A 65 12.54 -10.35 -2.22
C GLY A 65 12.53 -8.87 -1.86
N LYS A 66 12.01 -7.98 -2.72
CA LYS A 66 11.84 -6.55 -2.39
C LYS A 66 10.59 -6.34 -1.53
N PRO A 67 10.55 -5.27 -0.71
CA PRO A 67 9.36 -4.93 0.07
C PRO A 67 8.19 -4.58 -0.86
N ASN A 68 7.03 -5.18 -0.59
CA ASN A 68 5.77 -4.80 -1.22
C ASN A 68 5.36 -3.41 -0.68
N PRO A 69 5.12 -2.39 -1.52
CA PRO A 69 4.86 -1.04 -1.05
C PRO A 69 3.45 -0.82 -0.48
N HIS A 70 2.51 -1.75 -0.69
CA HIS A 70 1.09 -1.61 -0.37
C HIS A 70 0.77 -1.78 1.13
N ALA A 71 1.64 -1.28 1.99
CA ALA A 71 1.55 -1.44 3.44
C ALA A 71 0.29 -0.83 4.05
N TRP A 72 -0.29 0.20 3.44
CA TRP A 72 -1.54 0.85 3.89
C TRP A 72 -2.76 -0.08 3.82
N MET A 73 -2.67 -1.18 3.06
CA MET A 73 -3.76 -2.15 2.95
C MET A 73 -3.97 -2.97 4.24
N SER A 74 -2.99 -2.98 5.14
CA SER A 74 -3.16 -3.52 6.49
C SER A 74 -3.87 -2.49 7.39
N PRO A 75 -5.02 -2.85 7.99
CA PRO A 75 -5.67 -2.04 9.01
C PRO A 75 -4.74 -1.60 10.15
N ASP A 76 -3.84 -2.50 10.57
CA ASP A 76 -2.96 -2.27 11.71
C ASP A 76 -1.80 -1.35 11.31
N ASN A 77 -1.26 -1.53 10.10
CA ASN A 77 -0.30 -0.59 9.53
C ASN A 77 -0.91 0.80 9.34
N ALA A 78 -2.18 0.91 8.94
CA ALA A 78 -2.84 2.21 8.77
C ALA A 78 -2.78 3.05 10.06
N LEU A 79 -2.78 2.42 11.24
CA LEU A 79 -2.59 3.12 12.52
C LEU A 79 -1.18 3.74 12.64
N ILE A 80 -0.15 3.02 12.18
CA ILE A 80 1.24 3.51 12.12
C ILE A 80 1.35 4.69 11.15
N TYR A 81 0.69 4.61 9.99
CA TYR A 81 0.64 5.74 9.04
C TYR A 81 0.02 6.99 9.69
N VAL A 82 -1.08 6.82 10.41
CA VAL A 82 -1.75 7.95 11.09
C VAL A 82 -0.86 8.54 12.17
N ASP A 83 -0.15 7.72 12.95
CA ASP A 83 0.80 8.18 13.96
C ASP A 83 1.97 8.96 13.32
N ASN A 84 2.56 8.45 12.24
CA ASN A 84 3.64 9.12 11.52
C ASN A 84 3.21 10.46 10.92
N ILE A 85 2.00 10.54 10.34
CA ILE A 85 1.44 11.79 9.79
C ILE A 85 1.16 12.79 10.90
N ARG A 86 0.57 12.35 12.02
CA ARG A 86 0.35 13.19 13.20
C ARG A 86 1.67 13.78 13.69
N ASP A 87 2.69 12.96 13.85
CA ASP A 87 3.98 13.39 14.39
C ASP A 87 4.70 14.35 13.43
N ALA A 88 4.55 14.15 12.12
CA ALA A 88 5.01 15.11 11.12
C ALA A 88 4.29 16.46 11.27
N PHE A 89 2.97 16.47 11.37
CA PHE A 89 2.21 17.71 11.54
C PHE A 89 2.53 18.42 12.86
N ILE A 90 2.69 17.70 13.96
CA ILE A 90 3.12 18.29 15.24
C ILE A 90 4.52 18.91 15.14
N LYS A 91 5.45 18.23 14.45
CA LYS A 91 6.82 18.70 14.28
C LYS A 91 6.89 20.00 13.46
N TYR A 92 6.13 20.08 12.38
CA TYR A 92 6.20 21.20 11.44
C TYR A 92 5.14 22.28 11.68
N ASP A 93 4.14 22.03 12.53
CA ASP A 93 3.11 22.98 12.97
C ASP A 93 2.71 22.72 14.45
N PRO A 94 3.60 23.04 15.41
CA PRO A 94 3.37 22.73 16.83
C PRO A 94 2.22 23.53 17.46
N ALA A 95 1.83 24.67 16.88
CA ALA A 95 0.73 25.48 17.37
C ALA A 95 -0.62 24.73 17.32
N ASN A 96 -0.76 23.80 16.38
CA ASN A 96 -1.97 22.98 16.20
C ASN A 96 -1.84 21.56 16.75
N ALA A 97 -0.83 21.27 17.58
CA ALA A 97 -0.51 19.91 18.02
C ALA A 97 -1.69 19.17 18.68
N GLN A 98 -2.46 19.83 19.54
CA GLN A 98 -3.63 19.21 20.18
C GLN A 98 -4.73 18.86 19.17
N THR A 99 -4.89 19.67 18.12
CA THR A 99 -5.84 19.40 17.03
C THR A 99 -5.42 18.14 16.26
N TYR A 100 -4.13 18.02 15.92
CA TYR A 100 -3.61 16.84 15.23
C TYR A 100 -3.74 15.56 16.06
N GLN A 101 -3.45 15.62 17.37
CA GLN A 101 -3.64 14.50 18.29
C GLN A 101 -5.10 14.04 18.32
N ARG A 102 -6.04 14.96 18.58
CA ARG A 102 -7.48 14.63 18.62
C ARG A 102 -7.99 14.04 17.31
N ASN A 103 -7.54 14.60 16.18
CA ASN A 103 -7.94 14.13 14.86
C ASN A 103 -7.38 12.73 14.58
N ALA A 104 -6.10 12.48 14.94
CA ALA A 104 -5.48 11.17 14.82
C ALA A 104 -6.21 10.12 15.66
N ASP A 105 -6.49 10.41 16.93
CA ASP A 105 -7.21 9.49 17.82
C ASP A 105 -8.60 9.16 17.29
N THR A 106 -9.34 10.19 16.86
CA THR A 106 -10.67 10.03 16.25
C THR A 106 -10.61 9.17 15.00
N TYR A 107 -9.61 9.38 14.14
CA TYR A 107 -9.48 8.66 12.88
C TYR A 107 -9.04 7.20 13.11
N LYS A 108 -8.10 6.96 14.02
CA LYS A 108 -7.69 5.60 14.44
C LYS A 108 -8.87 4.80 15.02
N ALA A 109 -9.71 5.45 15.83
CA ALA A 109 -10.93 4.83 16.34
C ALA A 109 -11.88 4.43 15.20
N LYS A 110 -12.08 5.30 14.21
CA LYS A 110 -12.91 5.00 13.01
C LYS A 110 -12.36 3.82 12.20
N ILE A 111 -11.04 3.78 11.95
CA ILE A 111 -10.38 2.67 11.25
C ILE A 111 -10.66 1.36 11.99
N THR A 112 -10.39 1.35 13.30
CA THR A 112 -10.54 0.15 14.13
C THR A 112 -11.98 -0.35 14.16
N GLN A 113 -12.95 0.55 14.38
CA GLN A 113 -14.38 0.22 14.42
C GLN A 113 -14.91 -0.27 13.07
N THR A 114 -14.45 0.33 11.96
CA THR A 114 -14.87 -0.07 10.61
C THR A 114 -14.38 -1.47 10.25
N LEU A 115 -13.20 -1.87 10.74
CA LEU A 115 -12.54 -3.11 10.33
C LEU A 115 -12.85 -4.28 11.26
N ALA A 116 -13.33 -4.03 12.49
CA ALA A 116 -13.71 -5.07 13.43
C ALA A 116 -14.79 -6.05 12.89
N PRO A 117 -15.88 -5.59 12.24
CA PRO A 117 -16.86 -6.50 11.64
C PRO A 117 -16.27 -7.35 10.51
N LEU A 118 -15.42 -6.76 9.67
CA LEU A 118 -14.77 -7.45 8.55
C LEU A 118 -13.84 -8.56 9.04
N ARG A 119 -13.02 -8.27 10.06
CA ARG A 119 -12.16 -9.26 10.72
C ARG A 119 -12.97 -10.45 11.24
N LYS A 120 -14.11 -10.18 11.88
CA LYS A 120 -15.00 -11.21 12.40
C LYS A 120 -15.59 -12.08 11.28
N GLN A 121 -16.14 -11.46 10.23
CA GLN A 121 -16.73 -12.19 9.10
C GLN A 121 -15.71 -13.10 8.41
N ILE A 122 -14.48 -12.64 8.25
CA ILE A 122 -13.43 -13.45 7.61
C ILE A 122 -12.95 -14.59 8.52
N ALA A 123 -12.89 -14.36 9.83
CA ALA A 123 -12.57 -15.41 10.80
C ALA A 123 -13.65 -16.51 10.85
N GLU A 124 -14.90 -16.20 10.51
CA GLU A 124 -16.00 -17.18 10.41
C GLU A 124 -15.92 -18.03 9.14
N LEU A 125 -15.18 -17.60 8.12
CA LEU A 125 -14.99 -18.40 6.91
C LEU A 125 -14.20 -19.68 7.22
N PRO A 126 -14.59 -20.83 6.66
CA PRO A 126 -13.77 -22.04 6.68
C PRO A 126 -12.38 -21.77 6.11
N GLU A 127 -11.33 -22.32 6.74
CA GLU A 127 -9.93 -22.06 6.33
C GLU A 127 -9.65 -22.40 4.86
N ASN A 128 -10.34 -23.41 4.31
CA ASN A 128 -10.21 -23.79 2.90
C ASN A 128 -10.84 -22.77 1.93
N GLN A 129 -11.67 -21.85 2.41
CA GLN A 129 -12.33 -20.80 1.63
C GLN A 129 -11.68 -19.43 1.81
N ARG A 130 -10.71 -19.28 2.72
CA ARG A 130 -9.98 -18.03 2.97
C ARG A 130 -8.96 -17.73 1.87
N TRP A 131 -9.47 -17.41 0.69
CA TRP A 131 -8.68 -17.02 -0.47
C TRP A 131 -9.05 -15.60 -0.91
N MET A 132 -8.03 -14.82 -1.24
CA MET A 132 -8.17 -13.51 -1.87
C MET A 132 -7.55 -13.59 -3.25
N VAL A 133 -8.41 -13.58 -4.27
CA VAL A 133 -8.01 -13.63 -5.68
C VAL A 133 -8.17 -12.24 -6.29
N THR A 134 -7.08 -11.64 -6.75
CA THR A 134 -7.06 -10.26 -7.30
C THR A 134 -6.26 -10.21 -8.60
N SER A 135 -6.28 -9.05 -9.27
CA SER A 135 -5.42 -8.82 -10.43
C SER A 135 -3.96 -8.57 -10.01
N GLU A 136 -3.76 -7.54 -9.18
CA GLU A 136 -2.45 -7.20 -8.60
C GLU A 136 -2.31 -7.78 -7.18
N GLY A 137 -1.08 -8.21 -6.82
CA GLY A 137 -0.65 -8.58 -5.47
C GLY A 137 -0.51 -7.38 -4.52
N ALA A 138 -1.44 -6.43 -4.59
CA ALA A 138 -1.48 -5.24 -3.76
C ALA A 138 -2.02 -5.51 -2.35
N PHE A 139 -2.52 -6.72 -2.08
CA PHE A 139 -3.28 -7.01 -0.87
C PHE A 139 -2.52 -7.92 0.11
N SER A 140 -1.23 -8.17 -0.10
CA SER A 140 -0.44 -9.10 0.73
C SER A 140 -0.48 -8.77 2.23
N TYR A 141 -0.49 -7.48 2.58
CA TYR A 141 -0.60 -7.04 3.98
C TYR A 141 -1.98 -7.33 4.58
N LEU A 142 -3.05 -7.10 3.81
CA LEU A 142 -4.41 -7.43 4.21
C LEU A 142 -4.58 -8.95 4.34
N ALA A 143 -4.00 -9.71 3.41
CA ALA A 143 -4.02 -11.16 3.43
C ALA A 143 -3.38 -11.71 4.71
N ARG A 144 -2.19 -11.20 5.05
CA ARG A 144 -1.46 -11.54 6.27
C ARG A 144 -2.30 -11.27 7.52
N ASP A 145 -2.86 -10.07 7.63
CA ASP A 145 -3.56 -9.63 8.85
C ASP A 145 -4.87 -10.38 9.10
N LEU A 146 -5.46 -10.94 8.03
CA LEU A 146 -6.75 -11.62 8.06
C LEU A 146 -6.63 -13.14 7.91
N GLY A 147 -5.41 -13.68 7.80
CA GLY A 147 -5.16 -15.11 7.59
C GLY A 147 -5.72 -15.64 6.28
N LEU A 148 -5.69 -14.82 5.22
CA LEU A 148 -6.12 -15.20 3.87
C LEU A 148 -4.93 -15.71 3.06
N LYS A 149 -5.19 -16.69 2.20
CA LYS A 149 -4.26 -17.09 1.13
C LYS A 149 -4.42 -16.11 -0.04
N GLU A 150 -3.32 -15.53 -0.48
CA GLU A 150 -3.33 -14.58 -1.60
C GLU A 150 -3.09 -15.32 -2.93
N LEU A 151 -3.81 -14.90 -3.97
CA LEU A 151 -3.59 -15.31 -5.34
C LEU A 151 -3.80 -14.10 -6.27
N TYR A 152 -2.84 -13.83 -7.15
CA TYR A 152 -2.93 -12.70 -8.07
C TYR A 152 -2.42 -13.05 -9.46
N LEU A 153 -2.79 -12.24 -10.45
CA LEU A 153 -2.30 -12.38 -11.83
C LEU A 153 -0.87 -11.85 -11.96
N TRP A 154 -0.54 -10.73 -11.31
CA TRP A 154 0.81 -10.18 -11.26
C TRP A 154 1.15 -9.62 -9.87
N PRO A 155 2.43 -9.68 -9.45
CA PRO A 155 2.84 -9.33 -8.09
C PRO A 155 2.79 -7.83 -7.79
N ILE A 156 3.22 -7.00 -8.75
CA ILE A 156 3.25 -5.54 -8.66
C ILE A 156 3.18 -4.97 -10.08
N ASN A 157 2.59 -3.80 -10.25
CA ASN A 157 2.54 -3.13 -11.54
C ASN A 157 3.95 -2.99 -12.16
N ALA A 158 4.14 -3.64 -13.30
CA ALA A 158 5.38 -3.72 -14.07
C ALA A 158 5.05 -3.77 -15.58
N ASP A 159 6.09 -3.83 -16.42
CA ASP A 159 5.96 -3.81 -17.89
C ASP A 159 5.19 -5.01 -18.48
N GLN A 160 4.97 -6.10 -17.70
CA GLN A 160 4.17 -7.25 -18.11
C GLN A 160 3.06 -7.54 -17.10
N GLN A 161 1.82 -7.34 -17.52
CA GLN A 161 0.59 -7.57 -16.75
C GLN A 161 -0.32 -8.52 -17.53
N GLY A 162 -0.88 -9.52 -16.85
CA GLY A 162 -1.92 -10.40 -17.40
C GLY A 162 -1.47 -11.29 -18.55
N THR A 163 -0.23 -11.80 -18.53
CA THR A 163 0.24 -12.72 -19.59
C THR A 163 -0.60 -14.01 -19.61
N PRO A 164 -0.71 -14.71 -20.76
CA PRO A 164 -1.47 -15.96 -20.82
C PRO A 164 -1.00 -17.02 -19.82
N GLN A 165 0.29 -17.05 -19.47
CA GLN A 165 0.83 -17.95 -18.46
C GLN A 165 0.37 -17.57 -17.05
N GLN A 166 0.33 -16.28 -16.71
CA GLN A 166 -0.18 -15.77 -15.44
C GLN A 166 -1.67 -16.11 -15.25
N VAL A 167 -2.48 -15.84 -16.28
CA VAL A 167 -3.91 -16.18 -16.27
C VAL A 167 -4.11 -17.68 -16.09
N ARG A 168 -3.38 -18.51 -16.85
CA ARG A 168 -3.49 -19.98 -16.74
C ARG A 168 -3.14 -20.47 -15.33
N LYS A 169 -2.05 -19.98 -14.74
CA LYS A 169 -1.65 -20.33 -13.36
C LYS A 169 -2.77 -20.05 -12.36
N VAL A 170 -3.39 -18.86 -12.41
CA VAL A 170 -4.48 -18.50 -11.49
C VAL A 170 -5.70 -19.39 -11.73
N VAL A 171 -6.10 -19.62 -12.99
CA VAL A 171 -7.21 -20.51 -13.33
C VAL A 171 -6.99 -21.94 -12.80
N ASP A 172 -5.77 -22.47 -12.94
CA ASP A 172 -5.43 -23.82 -12.47
C ASP A 172 -5.50 -23.91 -10.94
N ILE A 173 -5.03 -22.89 -10.21
CA ILE A 173 -5.11 -22.83 -8.75
C ILE A 173 -6.55 -22.69 -8.26
N VAL A 174 -7.36 -21.85 -8.91
CA VAL A 174 -8.79 -21.67 -8.60
C VAL A 174 -9.54 -23.00 -8.77
N LYS A 175 -9.33 -23.70 -9.89
CA LYS A 175 -9.94 -25.02 -10.14
C LYS A 175 -9.47 -26.07 -9.14
N LYS A 176 -8.15 -26.17 -8.90
CA LYS A 176 -7.56 -27.16 -7.99
C LYS A 176 -8.07 -27.02 -6.56
N ASN A 177 -8.22 -25.78 -6.08
CA ASN A 177 -8.62 -25.50 -4.69
C ASN A 177 -10.13 -25.24 -4.54
N HIS A 178 -10.92 -25.37 -5.61
CA HIS A 178 -12.36 -25.07 -5.62
C HIS A 178 -12.69 -23.69 -5.04
N ILE A 179 -11.87 -22.69 -5.38
CA ILE A 179 -12.02 -21.34 -4.85
C ILE A 179 -13.31 -20.74 -5.42
N PRO A 180 -14.26 -20.27 -4.60
CA PRO A 180 -15.49 -19.63 -5.07
C PRO A 180 -15.22 -18.19 -5.51
N ALA A 181 -14.31 -17.99 -6.48
CA ALA A 181 -13.93 -16.70 -7.02
C ALA A 181 -14.35 -16.57 -8.49
N ARG A 182 -14.64 -15.34 -8.91
CA ARG A 182 -14.78 -14.98 -10.33
C ARG A 182 -13.63 -14.02 -10.66
N LEU A 183 -12.86 -14.36 -11.69
CA LEU A 183 -11.86 -13.48 -12.31
C LEU A 183 -12.54 -12.61 -13.37
#